data_AF-A0A6A9QJZ0-F1
#
_entry.id   AF-A0A6A9QJZ0-F1
#
_cell.length_a   1.000
_cell.length_b   1.000
_cell.length_c   1.000
_cell.angle_alpha   90.00
_cell.angle_beta   90.00
_cell.angle_gamma   90.00
#
_symmetry.space_group_name_H-M   'P 1'
#
loop_
_entity.id
_entity.type
_entity.pdbx_description
1 polymer ?
#
loop_
_entity_poly.entity_id
_entity_poly.type
_entity_poly.pdbx_seq_one_letter_code
_entity_poly.pdbx_strand_id
1 'polypeptide(L)'
;MYPKVSVFVVHFNSMKAKDLAKENIKALSQLDYPDYEVIMVDNGSSDHTFEFLDENINDSRFKIIRSDTNTFFGGGNNIAFKYASP
;
A
#
# COMPACT_ATOMS: atom_id res chain seq x y z
N MET A 1 3.21 -9.96 24.39
CA MET A 1 3.92 -9.54 23.16
C MET A 1 2.94 -9.72 22.02
N TYR A 2 2.70 -8.68 21.23
CA TYR A 2 1.83 -8.76 20.05
C TYR A 2 2.66 -9.29 18.88
N PRO A 3 2.16 -10.23 18.06
CA PRO A 3 2.85 -10.64 16.84
C PRO A 3 2.89 -9.50 15.83
N LYS A 4 3.95 -9.43 15.01
CA LYS A 4 3.99 -8.47 13.91
C LYS A 4 2.91 -8.79 12.87
N VAL A 5 2.17 -7.77 12.42
CA VAL A 5 1.17 -7.89 11.35
C VAL A 5 1.64 -7.15 10.10
N SER A 6 1.65 -7.83 8.96
CA SER A 6 1.87 -7.20 7.65
C SER A 6 0.55 -7.00 6.92
N VAL A 7 0.22 -5.75 6.59
CA VAL A 7 -0.96 -5.40 5.81
C VAL A 7 -0.54 -5.12 4.37
N PHE A 8 -1.04 -5.90 3.41
CA PHE A 8 -0.78 -5.68 1.99
C PHE A 8 -1.95 -4.95 1.35
N VAL A 9 -1.64 -3.88 0.60
CA VAL A 9 -2.63 -3.15 -0.18
C VAL A 9 -2.14 -3.06 -1.61
N VAL A 10 -2.98 -3.47 -2.55
CA VAL A 10 -2.71 -3.37 -3.98
C VAL A 10 -3.60 -2.29 -4.57
N HIS A 11 -2.97 -1.25 -5.12
CA HIS A 11 -3.62 -0.17 -5.83
C HIS A 11 -3.53 -0.38 -7.34
N PHE A 12 -4.60 -0.04 -8.05
CA PHE A 12 -4.57 0.12 -9.51
C PHE A 12 -5.57 1.20 -9.90
N ASN A 13 -5.09 2.28 -10.48
CA ASN A 13 -5.89 3.46 -10.85
C ASN A 13 -6.82 3.96 -9.72
N SER A 14 -6.27 4.12 -8.51
CA SER A 14 -7.02 4.47 -7.30
C SER A 14 -7.31 5.97 -7.13
N MET A 15 -6.89 6.81 -8.08
CA MET A 15 -7.26 8.23 -8.13
C MET A 15 -8.53 8.47 -8.95
N LYS A 16 -8.89 7.54 -9.85
CA LYS A 16 -10.14 7.61 -10.64
C LYS A 16 -11.40 7.39 -9.82
N ALA A 17 -11.29 6.65 -8.71
CA ALA A 17 -12.40 6.39 -7.80
C ALA A 17 -12.24 7.27 -6.56
N LYS A 18 -13.34 7.89 -6.12
CA LYS A 18 -13.44 8.80 -4.95
C LYS A 18 -12.35 8.54 -3.90
N ASP A 19 -11.29 9.34 -3.93
CA ASP A 19 -10.21 9.44 -2.93
C ASP A 19 -9.80 8.13 -2.23
N LEU A 20 -9.88 6.97 -2.89
CA LEU A 20 -9.73 5.67 -2.22
C LEU A 20 -8.33 5.50 -1.61
N ALA A 21 -7.30 5.98 -2.32
CA ALA A 21 -5.94 6.00 -1.81
C ALA A 21 -5.85 6.81 -0.50
N LYS A 22 -6.47 8.00 -0.47
CA LYS A 22 -6.47 8.88 0.70
C LYS A 22 -7.22 8.29 1.88
N GLU A 23 -8.40 7.73 1.65
CA GLU A 23 -9.21 7.08 2.69
C GLU A 23 -8.49 5.85 3.25
N ASN A 24 -7.84 5.06 2.37
CA ASN A 24 -7.07 3.90 2.76
C ASN A 24 -5.85 4.27 3.63
N ILE A 25 -5.05 5.27 3.23
CA ILE A 25 -3.94 5.80 4.04
C ILE A 25 -4.45 6.20 5.41
N LYS A 26 -5.52 7.02 5.47
CA LYS A 26 -6.09 7.50 6.73
C LYS A 26 -6.51 6.35 7.65
N ALA A 27 -7.24 5.37 7.11
CA ALA A 27 -7.73 4.23 7.90
C ALA A 27 -6.57 3.41 8.47
N LEU A 28 -5.55 3.13 7.65
CA LEU A 28 -4.40 2.33 8.06
C LEU A 28 -3.52 3.08 9.07
N SER A 29 -3.30 4.39 8.90
CA SER A 29 -2.50 5.18 9.86
C SER A 29 -3.14 5.26 11.26
N GLN A 30 -4.47 5.07 11.35
CA GLN A 30 -5.26 5.15 12.57
C GLN A 30 -5.44 3.82 13.31
N LEU A 31 -4.86 2.71 12.80
CA LEU A 31 -4.90 1.43 13.52
C LEU A 31 -4.23 1.56 14.89
N ASP A 32 -4.89 1.00 15.91
CA ASP A 32 -4.44 0.95 17.31
C ASP A 32 -3.64 -0.31 17.64
N TYR A 33 -3.44 -1.20 16.67
CA TYR A 33 -2.54 -2.34 16.80
C TYR A 33 -1.08 -1.86 16.90
N PRO A 34 -0.28 -2.36 17.86
CA PRO A 34 1.00 -1.74 18.17
C PRO A 34 2.17 -2.15 17.27
N ASP A 35 2.12 -3.31 16.61
CA ASP A 35 3.23 -3.84 15.81
C ASP A 35 2.76 -4.27 14.42
N TYR A 36 2.61 -3.30 13.53
CA TYR A 36 2.26 -3.56 12.14
C TYR A 36 3.12 -2.76 11.16
N GLU A 37 3.19 -3.29 9.95
CA GLU A 37 3.67 -2.58 8.77
C GLU A 37 2.63 -2.63 7.67
N VAL A 38 2.69 -1.66 6.77
CA VAL A 38 1.82 -1.57 5.60
C VAL A 38 2.68 -1.58 4.36
N ILE A 39 2.41 -2.48 3.43
CA ILE A 39 3.07 -2.51 2.13
C ILE A 39 2.03 -2.21 1.06
N MET A 40 2.19 -1.04 0.44
CA MET A 40 1.33 -0.54 -0.63
C MET A 40 2.02 -0.75 -1.97
N VAL A 41 1.36 -1.46 -2.88
CA VAL A 41 1.83 -1.70 -4.24
C VAL A 41 0.97 -0.90 -5.20
N ASP A 42 1.56 0.09 -5.88
CA ASP A 42 0.98 0.63 -7.10
C ASP A 42 1.21 -0.37 -8.25
N ASN A 43 0.14 -1.00 -8.72
CA ASN A 43 0.19 -2.11 -9.66
C ASN A 43 0.13 -1.62 -11.11
N GLY A 44 1.05 -0.73 -11.49
CA GLY A 44 1.12 -0.17 -12.85
C GLY A 44 -0.02 0.80 -13.15
N SER A 45 -0.34 1.71 -12.22
CA SER A 45 -1.36 2.72 -12.46
C SER A 45 -0.93 3.75 -13.51
N SER A 46 -1.90 4.34 -14.18
CA SER A 46 -1.71 5.37 -15.21
C SER A 46 -2.41 6.68 -14.85
N ASP A 47 -2.76 6.89 -13.58
CA ASP A 47 -3.64 7.97 -13.10
C ASP A 47 -3.05 8.75 -11.92
N HIS A 48 -1.73 8.75 -11.79
CA HIS A 48 -0.97 9.39 -10.70
C HIS A 48 -1.17 8.78 -9.30
N THR A 49 -1.70 7.56 -9.20
CA THR A 49 -1.83 6.86 -7.92
C THR A 49 -0.49 6.71 -7.21
N PHE A 50 0.57 6.29 -7.90
CA PHE A 50 1.88 6.11 -7.28
C PHE A 50 2.40 7.42 -6.68
N GLU A 51 2.40 8.49 -7.46
CA GLU A 51 2.87 9.81 -7.06
C GLU A 51 2.07 10.33 -5.86
N PHE A 52 0.74 10.14 -5.86
CA PHE A 52 -0.10 10.48 -4.72
C PHE A 52 0.30 9.71 -3.45
N LEU A 53 0.52 8.39 -3.53
CA LEU A 53 0.94 7.59 -2.38
C LEU A 53 2.30 8.07 -1.84
N ASP A 54 3.28 8.27 -2.73
CA ASP A 54 4.65 8.67 -2.38
C ASP A 54 4.70 10.05 -1.70
N GLU A 55 3.88 11.00 -2.16
CA GLU A 55 3.83 12.35 -1.59
C GLU A 55 3.05 12.44 -0.26
N ASN A 56 2.05 11.58 -0.05
CA ASN A 56 1.10 11.71 1.07
C ASN A 56 1.42 10.80 2.27
N ILE A 57 2.39 9.89 2.14
CA ILE A 57 2.76 8.94 3.20
C ILE A 57 4.14 9.30 3.74
N ASN A 58 4.18 9.82 4.97
CA ASN A 58 5.42 10.13 5.70
C ASN A 58 5.62 9.21 6.92
N ASP A 59 4.81 8.16 7.05
CA ASP A 59 4.82 7.24 8.17
C ASP A 59 5.77 6.07 7.89
N SER A 60 6.76 5.86 8.76
CA SER A 60 7.80 4.84 8.60
C SER A 60 7.28 3.41 8.65
N ARG A 61 6.03 3.19 9.09
CA ARG A 61 5.35 1.89 9.04
C ARG A 61 4.96 1.49 7.61
N PHE A 62 4.94 2.44 6.69
CA PHE A 62 4.48 2.24 5.32
C PHE A 62 5.65 2.07 4.36
N LYS A 63 5.52 1.11 3.44
CA LYS A 63 6.43 0.86 2.32
C LYS A 63 5.65 0.99 1.03
N ILE A 64 6.13 1.78 0.08
CA ILE A 64 5.47 2.01 -1.20
C ILE A 64 6.31 1.37 -2.29
N ILE A 65 5.67 0.59 -3.15
CA ILE A 65 6.32 -0.14 -4.24
C ILE A 65 5.57 0.19 -5.52
N ARG A 66 6.31 0.53 -6.58
CA ARG A 66 5.76 0.66 -7.92
C ARG A 66 6.04 -0.60 -8.73
N SER A 67 5.01 -1.16 -9.34
CA SER A 67 5.13 -2.15 -10.40
C SER A 67 5.03 -1.46 -11.76
N ASP A 68 5.89 -1.84 -12.71
CA ASP A 68 5.86 -1.29 -14.08
C ASP A 68 4.59 -1.68 -14.85
N THR A 69 3.96 -2.79 -14.48
CA THR A 69 2.76 -3.32 -15.15
C THR A 69 1.72 -3.83 -14.15
N ASN A 70 0.47 -3.90 -14.58
CA ASN A 70 -0.60 -4.51 -13.78
C ASN A 70 -0.48 -6.03 -13.80
N THR A 71 -0.07 -6.60 -12.66
CA THR A 71 0.11 -8.05 -12.47
C THR A 71 -1.15 -8.74 -11.91
N PHE A 72 -2.30 -8.08 -12.01
CA PHE A 72 -3.56 -8.45 -11.36
C PHE A 72 -3.44 -8.53 -9.82
N PHE A 73 -4.52 -8.92 -9.15
CA PHE A 73 -4.57 -8.93 -7.69
C PHE A 73 -3.55 -9.87 -7.05
N GLY A 74 -3.42 -11.10 -7.56
CA GLY A 74 -2.47 -12.08 -7.02
C GLY A 74 -1.02 -11.67 -7.22
N GLY A 75 -0.67 -11.12 -8.38
CA GLY A 75 0.68 -10.63 -8.66
C GLY A 75 1.07 -9.46 -7.77
N GLY A 76 0.18 -8.49 -7.58
CA GLY A 76 0.41 -7.35 -6.69
C GLY A 76 0.65 -7.78 -5.24
N ASN A 77 -0.13 -8.74 -4.74
CA ASN A 77 0.08 -9.29 -3.39
C ASN A 77 1.41 -10.06 -3.28
N ASN A 78 1.79 -10.82 -4.31
CA ASN A 78 3.07 -11.51 -4.33
C ASN A 78 4.27 -10.55 -4.39
N ILE A 79 4.11 -9.37 -5.02
CA ILE A 79 5.10 -8.30 -4.94
C ILE A 79 5.18 -7.80 -3.50
N ALA A 80 4.05 -7.44 -2.87
CA ALA A 80 4.03 -6.96 -1.48
C ALA A 80 4.70 -7.94 -0.50
N PHE A 81 4.40 -9.24 -0.64
CA PHE A 81 4.95 -10.30 0.20
C PHE A 81 6.49 -10.32 0.23
N LYS A 82 7.16 -10.01 -0.89
CA LYS A 82 8.63 -9.99 -0.96
C LYS A 82 9.28 -8.89 -0.11
N TYR A 83 8.51 -7.88 0.29
CA TYR A 83 8.97 -6.75 1.08
C TYR A 83 8.45 -6.77 2.52
N ALA A 84 7.65 -7.79 2.87
CA ALA A 84 7.21 -8.05 4.24
C ALA A 84 8.41 -8.40 5.12
N SER A 85 8.38 -7.92 6.36
CA SER A 85 9.41 -8.30 7.32
C SER A 85 9.21 -9.76 7.76
N PRO A 86 10.30 -10.46 8.10
CA PRO A 86 10.23 -11.84 8.59
C PRO A 86 9.53 -11.96 9.94
#